data_AF-A0A1B9DL03-F1
#
_entry.id   AF-A0A1B9DL03-F1
#
_cell.length_a   1.000
_cell.length_b   1.000
_cell.length_c   1.000
_cell.angle_alpha   90.00
_cell.angle_beta   90.00
_cell.angle_gamma   90.00
#
_symmetry.space_group_name_H-M   'P 1'
#
loop_
_entity.id
_entity.type
_entity.pdbx_description
1 polymer ?
#
loop_
_entity_poly.entity_id
_entity_poly.type
_entity_poly.pdbx_seq_one_letter_code
_entity_poly.pdbx_strand_id
1 'polypeptide(L)'
;MDIYHICPNCKKEEYFFDGEKLKCPNCNQKQFEIALYISEGNHNFQNLAELSQPYFYLNCGEIYSCIVEYNQKIENTTILPIVYATDSNKMFFIFEAEKIFKQMPKMINELFSKTFLELLTLKVNFDLDDEISYLVVPGASEKDNSIIEYNGYIFKNFSKINSR
;
A
#
# COMPACT_ATOMS: atom_id res chain seq x y z
N MET A 1 -6.75 -10.94 17.97
CA MET A 1 -8.09 -10.35 17.73
C MET A 1 -8.53 -10.84 16.36
N ASP A 2 -9.65 -11.54 16.27
CA ASP A 2 -10.17 -11.99 14.98
C ASP A 2 -10.63 -10.77 14.19
N ILE A 3 -9.88 -10.42 13.14
CA ILE A 3 -10.29 -9.38 12.19
C ILE A 3 -11.53 -9.91 11.48
N TYR A 4 -12.70 -9.41 11.86
CA TYR A 4 -13.95 -9.77 11.19
C TYR A 4 -13.90 -9.30 9.73
N HIS A 5 -13.58 -10.22 8.83
CA HIS A 5 -13.64 -10.01 7.38
C HIS A 5 -15.06 -9.70 6.88
N ILE A 6 -16.07 -10.02 7.70
CA ILE A 6 -17.49 -9.91 7.37
C ILE A 6 -18.04 -8.61 7.97
N CYS A 7 -18.63 -7.77 7.12
CA CYS A 7 -19.32 -6.58 7.60
C CYS A 7 -20.51 -6.95 8.50
N PRO A 8 -20.60 -6.44 9.75
CA PRO A 8 -21.67 -6.84 10.66
C PRO A 8 -23.05 -6.37 10.19
N ASN A 9 -23.11 -5.33 9.35
CA ASN A 9 -24.36 -4.84 8.78
C ASN A 9 -24.78 -5.60 7.51
N CYS A 10 -23.92 -5.69 6.49
CA CYS A 10 -24.31 -6.32 5.21
C CYS A 10 -23.90 -7.79 5.06
N LYS A 11 -23.20 -8.37 6.05
CA LYS A 11 -22.72 -9.76 6.11
C LYS A 11 -21.93 -10.23 4.87
N LYS A 12 -21.40 -9.29 4.09
CA LYS A 12 -20.50 -9.57 2.99
C LYS A 12 -19.06 -9.44 3.46
N GLU A 13 -18.20 -10.32 2.96
CA GLU A 13 -16.76 -10.11 2.98
C GLU A 13 -16.49 -8.91 2.07
N GLU A 14 -16.01 -7.79 2.62
CA GLU A 14 -15.45 -6.65 1.87
C GLU A 14 -15.32 -5.44 2.80
N TYR A 15 -14.09 -5.11 3.17
CA TYR A 15 -13.73 -3.81 3.71
C TYR A 15 -12.56 -3.23 2.91
N PHE A 16 -12.52 -1.92 2.71
CA PHE A 16 -11.41 -1.20 2.11
C PHE A 16 -10.89 -0.14 3.10
N PHE A 17 -9.59 0.13 3.10
CA PHE A 17 -9.04 1.23 3.90
C PHE A 17 -9.39 2.57 3.25
N ASP A 18 -9.95 3.53 4.00
CA ASP A 18 -10.28 4.87 3.50
C ASP A 18 -9.20 5.93 3.79
N GLY A 19 -8.08 5.54 4.41
CA GLY A 19 -7.04 6.46 4.88
C GLY A 19 -7.09 6.74 6.38
N GLU A 20 -8.17 6.33 7.05
CA GLU A 20 -8.34 6.43 8.50
C GLU A 20 -8.83 5.10 9.10
N LYS A 21 -9.79 4.45 8.44
CA LYS A 21 -10.54 3.28 8.93
C LYS A 21 -10.75 2.25 7.82
N LEU A 22 -11.02 1.00 8.20
CA LEU A 22 -11.63 0.03 7.30
C LEU A 22 -13.13 0.35 7.12
N LYS A 23 -13.57 0.45 5.87
CA LYS A 23 -14.93 0.82 5.47
C LYS A 23 -15.53 -0.24 4.54
N CYS A 24 -16.77 -0.64 4.78
CA CYS A 24 -17.47 -1.59 3.91
C CYS A 24 -17.94 -0.87 2.63
N PRO A 25 -17.66 -1.36 1.42
CA PRO A 25 -18.09 -0.73 0.17
C PRO A 25 -19.59 -0.84 -0.07
N ASN A 26 -20.24 -1.88 0.47
CA ASN A 26 -21.66 -2.14 0.23
C ASN A 26 -22.58 -1.28 1.10
N CYS A 27 -22.20 -1.00 2.35
CA CYS A 27 -23.06 -0.29 3.29
C CYS A 27 -22.39 0.90 3.98
N ASN A 28 -21.16 1.23 3.58
CA ASN A 28 -20.35 2.33 4.13
C ASN A 28 -20.11 2.26 5.65
N GLN A 29 -20.42 1.13 6.31
CA GLN A 29 -20.13 0.96 7.73
C GLN A 29 -18.61 0.96 7.97
N LYS A 30 -18.18 1.70 8.98
CA LYS A 30 -16.79 1.79 9.41
C LYS A 30 -16.53 0.80 10.55
N GLN A 31 -15.39 0.09 10.50
CA GLN A 31 -14.93 -0.76 11.60
C GLN A 31 -13.94 0.04 12.46
N PHE A 32 -14.35 0.39 13.67
CA PHE A 32 -13.54 1.20 14.59
C PHE A 32 -12.36 0.43 15.20
N GLU A 33 -12.48 -0.89 15.35
CA GLU A 33 -11.45 -1.72 16.00
C GLU A 33 -10.20 -1.95 15.14
N ILE A 34 -10.32 -1.78 13.82
CA ILE A 34 -9.20 -1.75 12.87
C ILE A 34 -9.10 -0.34 12.28
N ALA A 35 -9.42 0.67 13.08
CA ALA A 35 -8.66 1.89 12.96
C ALA A 35 -7.25 1.47 13.38
N LEU A 36 -6.33 1.35 12.42
CA LEU A 36 -4.92 1.53 12.75
C LEU A 36 -4.90 2.77 13.66
N TYR A 37 -4.40 2.65 14.89
CA TYR A 37 -4.33 3.79 15.81
C TYR A 37 -3.32 4.77 15.22
N ILE A 38 -3.75 5.58 14.25
CA ILE A 38 -2.90 6.54 13.58
C ILE A 38 -3.33 7.93 13.99
N SER A 39 -2.49 8.54 14.84
CA SER A 39 -2.53 9.94 15.24
C SER A 39 -2.79 10.85 14.06
N GLU A 40 -3.56 11.93 14.26
CA GLU A 40 -3.81 13.06 13.33
C GLU A 40 -3.12 12.88 11.97
N GLY A 41 -3.78 12.10 11.11
CA GLY A 41 -3.09 11.41 10.02
C GLY A 41 -2.48 12.30 8.96
N ASN A 42 -1.63 11.70 8.11
CA ASN A 42 -1.10 12.36 6.93
C ASN A 42 -2.24 12.72 5.97
N HIS A 43 -2.75 13.95 6.08
CA HIS A 43 -3.89 14.44 5.30
C HIS A 43 -3.65 14.39 3.79
N ASN A 44 -2.39 14.50 3.34
CA ASN A 44 -2.09 14.36 1.92
C ASN A 44 -2.37 12.94 1.45
N PHE A 45 -1.92 11.93 2.21
CA PHE A 45 -2.23 10.54 1.89
C PHE A 45 -3.74 10.26 1.98
N GLN A 46 -4.43 10.77 3.00
CA GLN A 46 -5.88 10.59 3.15
C GLN A 46 -6.65 11.14 1.94
N ASN A 47 -6.33 12.35 1.50
CA ASN A 47 -6.96 12.94 0.32
C ASN A 47 -6.66 12.12 -0.95
N LEU A 48 -5.43 11.60 -1.08
CA LEU A 48 -5.08 10.72 -2.20
C LEU A 48 -5.85 9.39 -2.14
N ALA A 49 -6.03 8.82 -0.95
CA ALA A 49 -6.71 7.55 -0.71
C ALA A 49 -8.22 7.58 -1.03
N GLU A 50 -8.83 8.77 -1.07
CA GLU A 50 -10.24 9.00 -1.46
C GLU A 50 -10.45 9.05 -2.98
N LEU A 51 -9.40 9.23 -3.77
CA LEU A 51 -9.50 9.29 -5.23
C LEU A 51 -9.91 7.92 -5.77
N SER A 52 -10.86 7.90 -6.71
CA SER A 52 -11.37 6.67 -7.33
C SER A 52 -10.38 6.01 -8.29
N GLN A 53 -9.40 6.76 -8.80
CA GLN A 53 -8.35 6.26 -9.67
C GLN A 53 -7.01 6.95 -9.38
N PRO A 54 -5.88 6.25 -9.55
CA PRO A 54 -4.57 6.87 -9.46
C PRO A 54 -4.29 7.77 -10.67
N TYR A 55 -3.45 8.79 -10.48
CA TYR A 55 -3.01 9.69 -11.57
C TYR A 55 -2.13 9.00 -12.61
N PHE A 56 -1.42 7.94 -12.21
CA PHE A 56 -0.63 7.11 -13.10
C PHE A 56 -0.51 5.69 -12.55
N TYR A 57 -0.12 4.77 -13.42
CA TYR A 57 0.10 3.37 -13.10
C TYR A 57 1.56 2.99 -13.36
N LEU A 58 2.09 2.15 -12.49
CA LEU A 58 3.29 1.37 -12.70
C LEU A 58 2.86 -0.07 -13.01
N ASN A 59 3.67 -0.79 -13.77
CA ASN A 59 3.36 -2.16 -14.13
C ASN A 59 3.66 -3.08 -12.93
N CYS A 60 2.65 -3.83 -12.49
CA CYS A 60 2.84 -4.87 -11.48
C CYS A 60 3.86 -5.90 -11.94
N GLY A 61 4.75 -6.32 -11.03
CA GLY A 61 5.81 -7.30 -11.35
C GLY A 61 7.11 -6.71 -11.88
N GLU A 62 7.12 -5.42 -12.22
CA GLU A 62 8.31 -4.74 -12.71
C GLU A 62 9.05 -4.01 -11.58
N ILE A 63 10.37 -4.11 -11.53
CA ILE A 63 11.18 -3.39 -10.54
C ILE A 63 11.53 -2.00 -11.08
N TYR A 64 11.36 -0.98 -10.24
CA TYR A 64 11.71 0.40 -10.56
C TYR A 64 12.78 0.92 -9.60
N SER A 65 13.81 1.56 -10.13
CA SER A 65 14.65 2.47 -9.35
C SER A 65 13.90 3.79 -9.18
N CYS A 66 14.05 4.40 -8.01
CA CYS A 66 13.42 5.67 -7.71
C CYS A 66 14.19 6.41 -6.62
N ILE A 67 13.83 7.68 -6.44
CA ILE A 67 14.25 8.48 -5.30
C ILE A 67 13.15 8.42 -4.25
N VAL A 68 13.53 8.22 -3.00
CA VAL A 68 12.65 8.38 -1.83
C VAL A 68 13.07 9.57 -1.00
N GLU A 69 12.10 10.39 -0.62
CA GLU A 69 12.28 11.53 0.28
C GLU A 69 11.52 11.31 1.58
N TYR A 70 12.22 11.47 2.71
CA TYR A 70 11.63 11.39 4.05
C TYR A 70 12.44 12.24 5.03
N ASN A 71 11.77 13.10 5.83
CA ASN A 71 12.42 13.99 6.79
C ASN A 71 13.62 14.76 6.21
N GLN A 72 13.46 15.35 5.02
CA GLN A 72 14.50 16.09 4.27
C GLN A 72 15.70 15.25 3.81
N LYS A 73 15.72 13.94 4.06
CA LYS A 73 16.70 13.02 3.49
C LYS A 73 16.20 12.54 2.14
N ILE A 74 17.14 12.39 1.21
CA ILE A 74 16.90 11.96 -0.16
C ILE A 74 17.82 10.78 -0.43
N GLU A 75 17.24 9.63 -0.79
CA GLU A 75 17.98 8.39 -1.01
C GLU A 75 17.50 7.69 -2.29
N ASN A 76 18.39 6.93 -2.92
CA ASN A 76 18.02 6.06 -4.04
C ASN A 76 17.57 4.71 -3.50
N THR A 77 16.50 4.17 -4.04
CA THR A 77 15.94 2.88 -3.64
C THR A 77 15.28 2.18 -4.83
N THR A 78 14.73 1.00 -4.56
CA THR A 78 13.98 0.23 -5.55
C THR A 78 12.61 -0.15 -4.99
N ILE A 79 11.59 -0.08 -5.84
CA ILE A 79 10.25 -0.55 -5.52
C ILE A 79 9.78 -1.61 -6.51
N LEU A 80 8.86 -2.46 -6.06
CA LEU A 80 8.18 -3.45 -6.89
C LEU A 80 6.67 -3.34 -6.66
N PRO A 81 5.91 -2.74 -7.58
CA PRO A 81 4.46 -2.73 -7.53
C PRO A 81 3.89 -4.14 -7.59
N ILE A 82 2.96 -4.43 -6.68
CA ILE A 82 2.32 -5.75 -6.53
C ILE A 82 0.90 -5.71 -7.09
N VAL A 83 0.05 -4.83 -6.55
CA VAL A 83 -1.36 -4.75 -6.94
C VAL A 83 -1.95 -3.37 -6.68
N TYR A 84 -2.97 -3.02 -7.47
CA TYR A 84 -3.77 -1.80 -7.35
C TYR A 84 -5.16 -2.17 -6.81
N ALA A 85 -5.76 -1.29 -6.00
CA ALA A 85 -7.18 -1.38 -5.69
C ALA A 85 -8.01 -0.91 -6.91
N THR A 86 -8.97 -1.73 -7.36
CA THR A 86 -9.70 -1.53 -8.63
C THR A 86 -10.48 -0.21 -8.72
N ASP A 87 -10.89 0.37 -7.59
CA ASP A 87 -11.69 1.61 -7.52
C ASP A 87 -11.13 2.61 -6.51
N SER A 88 -9.81 2.59 -6.29
CA SER A 88 -9.17 3.64 -5.50
C SER A 88 -7.72 3.86 -5.90
N ASN A 89 -7.21 5.04 -5.58
CA ASN A 89 -5.81 5.40 -5.70
C ASN A 89 -4.98 4.81 -4.54
N LYS A 90 -5.03 3.48 -4.42
CA LYS A 90 -4.24 2.71 -3.45
C LYS A 90 -3.53 1.59 -4.16
N MET A 91 -2.29 1.40 -3.76
CA MET A 91 -1.42 0.39 -4.34
C MET A 91 -0.77 -0.41 -3.23
N PHE A 92 -0.19 -1.55 -3.56
CA PHE A 92 0.82 -2.20 -2.74
C PHE A 92 2.11 -2.26 -3.53
N PHE A 93 3.22 -1.92 -2.88
CA PHE A 93 4.54 -2.21 -3.41
C PHE A 93 5.46 -2.75 -2.31
N ILE A 94 6.55 -3.40 -2.73
CA ILE A 94 7.66 -3.80 -1.86
C ILE A 94 8.75 -2.73 -1.94
N PHE A 95 9.11 -2.15 -0.79
CA PHE A 95 10.24 -1.24 -0.63
C PHE A 95 11.57 -2.01 -0.56
N GLU A 96 12.67 -1.40 -1.01
CA GLU A 96 13.98 -2.07 -1.17
C GLU A 96 13.89 -3.37 -2.02
N ALA A 97 13.03 -3.36 -3.04
CA ALA A 97 12.65 -4.53 -3.83
C ALA A 97 13.80 -5.46 -4.26
N GLU A 98 14.91 -4.93 -4.79
CA GLU A 98 16.03 -5.79 -5.23
C GLU A 98 16.66 -6.58 -4.07
N LYS A 99 16.76 -5.97 -2.89
CA LYS A 99 17.32 -6.61 -1.69
C LYS A 99 16.36 -7.69 -1.18
N ILE A 100 15.08 -7.36 -1.05
CA ILE A 100 14.06 -8.30 -0.56
C ILE A 100 13.88 -9.47 -1.53
N PHE A 101 13.90 -9.21 -2.84
CA PHE A 101 13.79 -10.26 -3.86
C PHE A 101 14.95 -11.25 -3.79
N LYS A 102 16.17 -10.79 -3.52
CA LYS A 102 17.33 -11.67 -3.33
C LYS A 102 17.24 -12.50 -2.05
N GLN A 103 16.68 -11.94 -0.98
CA GLN A 103 16.62 -12.61 0.33
C GLN A 103 15.44 -13.59 0.44
N MET A 104 14.27 -13.23 -0.11
CA MET A 104 13.01 -13.93 0.13
C MET A 104 12.16 -14.08 -1.16
N PRO A 105 12.70 -14.67 -2.25
CA PRO A 105 12.02 -14.73 -3.54
C PRO A 105 10.69 -15.50 -3.51
N LYS A 106 10.59 -16.54 -2.67
CA LYS A 106 9.35 -17.34 -2.52
C LYS A 106 8.20 -16.49 -1.95
N MET A 107 8.47 -15.72 -0.90
CA MET A 107 7.50 -14.83 -0.28
C MET A 107 6.98 -13.81 -1.29
N ILE A 108 7.86 -13.20 -2.09
CA ILE A 108 7.44 -12.22 -3.11
C ILE A 108 6.48 -12.85 -4.13
N ASN A 109 6.78 -14.05 -4.61
CA ASN A 109 5.90 -14.76 -5.54
C ASN A 109 4.53 -15.06 -4.91
N GLU A 110 4.49 -15.39 -3.62
CA GLU A 110 3.23 -15.58 -2.90
C GLU A 110 2.43 -14.27 -2.79
N LEU A 111 3.09 -13.12 -2.58
CA LEU A 111 2.42 -11.81 -2.52
C LEU A 111 1.71 -11.45 -3.84
N PHE A 112 2.26 -11.85 -5.00
CA PHE A 112 1.60 -11.65 -6.30
C PHE A 112 0.30 -12.45 -6.48
N SER A 113 0.10 -13.51 -5.69
CA SER A 113 -1.13 -14.31 -5.75
C SER A 113 -2.27 -13.74 -4.89
N LYS A 114 -2.00 -12.69 -4.12
CA LYS A 114 -2.93 -12.13 -3.12
C LYS A 114 -3.68 -10.93 -3.67
N THR A 115 -4.93 -10.81 -3.26
CA THR A 115 -5.75 -9.63 -3.44
C THR A 115 -5.24 -8.47 -2.58
N PHE A 116 -5.62 -7.24 -2.94
CA PHE A 116 -5.30 -6.04 -2.14
C PHE A 116 -5.73 -6.19 -0.68
N LEU A 117 -6.90 -6.78 -0.42
CA LEU A 117 -7.41 -6.97 0.94
C LEU A 117 -6.59 -8.00 1.70
N GLU A 118 -6.24 -9.13 1.09
CA GLU A 118 -5.36 -10.12 1.73
C GLU A 118 -4.00 -9.50 2.08
N LEU A 119 -3.43 -8.68 1.21
CA LEU A 119 -2.19 -7.95 1.49
C LEU A 119 -2.35 -6.94 2.62
N LEU A 120 -3.48 -6.22 2.67
CA LEU A 120 -3.78 -5.29 3.75
C LEU A 120 -3.97 -6.02 5.08
N THR A 121 -4.68 -7.13 5.09
CA THR A 121 -4.82 -7.98 6.27
C THR A 121 -3.47 -8.49 6.74
N LEU A 122 -2.60 -8.94 5.82
CA LEU A 122 -1.23 -9.29 6.16
C LEU A 122 -0.51 -8.09 6.78
N LYS A 123 -0.46 -6.94 6.11
CA LYS A 123 0.22 -5.75 6.65
C LYS A 123 -0.27 -5.36 8.05
N VAL A 124 -1.58 -5.36 8.29
CA VAL A 124 -2.17 -5.05 9.60
C VAL A 124 -1.82 -6.11 10.66
N ASN A 125 -1.86 -7.40 10.29
CA ASN A 125 -1.51 -8.49 11.21
C ASN A 125 0.00 -8.53 11.51
N PHE A 126 0.83 -8.08 10.57
CA PHE A 126 2.29 -8.11 10.65
C PHE A 126 2.92 -6.77 11.07
N ASP A 127 2.17 -5.68 11.25
CA ASP A 127 2.70 -4.47 11.93
C ASP A 127 3.08 -4.73 13.41
N LEU A 128 2.96 -5.98 13.88
CA LEU A 128 3.45 -6.51 15.16
C LEU A 128 4.70 -7.41 15.05
N ASP A 129 5.14 -7.78 13.84
CA ASP A 129 6.33 -8.61 13.57
C ASP A 129 7.11 -8.07 12.34
N ASP A 130 8.38 -7.69 12.52
CA ASP A 130 9.25 -6.98 11.55
C ASP A 130 9.41 -7.64 10.14
N GLU A 131 8.87 -8.84 9.92
CA GLU A 131 9.03 -9.65 8.71
C GLU A 131 8.45 -9.00 7.44
N ILE A 132 7.45 -8.11 7.55
CA ILE A 132 6.79 -7.48 6.38
C ILE A 132 6.81 -5.94 6.43
N SER A 133 7.81 -5.36 7.10
CA SER A 133 8.05 -3.90 7.14
C SER A 133 8.22 -3.26 5.75
N TYR A 134 8.50 -4.06 4.72
CA TYR A 134 8.72 -3.62 3.34
C TYR A 134 7.45 -3.47 2.51
N LEU A 135 6.29 -3.98 2.97
CA LEU A 135 5.02 -3.76 2.28
C LEU A 135 4.46 -2.39 2.60
N VAL A 136 4.21 -1.64 1.54
CA VAL A 136 3.80 -0.24 1.62
C VAL A 136 2.49 -0.03 0.89
N VAL A 137 1.58 0.72 1.52
CA VAL A 137 0.34 1.21 0.89
C VAL A 137 0.47 2.69 0.60
N PRO A 138 0.76 3.09 -0.65
CA PRO A 138 0.75 4.49 -1.03
C PRO A 138 -0.47 4.89 -1.87
N GLY A 139 -0.58 6.19 -2.15
CA GLY A 139 -1.37 6.74 -3.25
C GLY A 139 -0.49 7.46 -4.28
N ALA A 140 -0.81 7.34 -5.57
CA ALA A 140 -0.18 8.13 -6.61
C ALA A 140 -0.68 9.57 -6.55
N SER A 141 0.22 10.52 -6.72
CA SER A 141 -0.03 11.96 -6.75
C SER A 141 0.29 12.50 -8.13
N GLU A 142 -0.51 13.46 -8.60
CA GLU A 142 -0.25 14.19 -9.84
C GLU A 142 1.07 14.97 -9.75
N LYS A 143 1.40 15.46 -8.55
CA LYS A 143 2.61 16.25 -8.33
C LYS A 143 3.85 15.41 -8.60
N ASP A 144 4.62 15.81 -9.60
CA ASP A 144 5.89 15.21 -10.03
C ASP A 144 5.77 13.70 -10.36
N ASN A 145 4.57 13.22 -10.68
CA ASN A 145 4.25 11.79 -10.79
C ASN A 145 4.82 11.00 -9.60
N SER A 146 4.55 11.47 -8.38
CA SER A 146 5.06 10.88 -7.15
C SER A 146 4.09 9.86 -6.56
N ILE A 147 4.60 8.99 -5.70
CA ILE A 147 3.83 8.06 -4.89
C ILE A 147 4.06 8.46 -3.43
N ILE A 148 2.99 8.68 -2.67
CA ILE A 148 3.06 9.13 -1.27
C ILE A 148 2.57 8.02 -0.37
N GLU A 149 3.39 7.67 0.62
CA GLU A 149 3.08 6.71 1.66
C GLU A 149 2.55 7.41 2.92
N TYR A 150 1.78 6.67 3.71
CA TYR A 150 1.14 7.17 4.92
C TYR A 150 2.10 7.90 5.88
N ASN A 151 3.24 7.30 6.23
CA ASN A 151 4.25 7.89 7.12
C ASN A 151 5.00 9.07 6.49
N GLY A 152 4.69 9.46 5.26
CA GLY A 152 5.23 10.66 4.62
C GLY A 152 6.45 10.40 3.74
N TYR A 153 6.76 9.15 3.41
CA TYR A 153 7.72 8.84 2.37
C TYR A 153 7.14 9.25 1.00
N ILE A 154 7.95 9.98 0.22
CA ILE A 154 7.58 10.44 -1.12
C ILE A 154 8.53 9.79 -2.13
N PHE A 155 8.00 8.95 -3.01
CA PHE A 155 8.74 8.26 -4.05
C PHE A 155 8.54 8.97 -5.38
N LYS A 156 9.61 9.20 -6.15
CA LYS A 156 9.55 9.89 -7.44
C LYS A 156 10.68 9.46 -8.38
N ASN A 157 10.63 9.96 -9.61
CA ASN A 157 11.62 9.67 -10.67
C ASN A 157 11.76 8.16 -10.95
N PHE A 158 10.63 7.49 -11.14
CA PHE A 158 10.60 6.05 -11.42
C PHE A 158 11.27 5.73 -12.75
N SER A 159 12.28 4.86 -12.72
CA SER A 159 12.92 4.30 -13.90
C SER A 159 12.84 2.78 -13.81
N LYS A 160 12.24 2.15 -14.82
CA LYS A 160 12.19 0.68 -14.90
C LYS A 160 13.61 0.12 -14.94
N ILE A 161 13.90 -0.84 -14.07
CA ILE A 161 15.11 -1.64 -14.13
C ILE A 161 14.77 -2.84 -15.01
N ASN A 162 15.45 -3.01 -16.13
CA ASN A 162 15.30 -4.24 -16.91
C ASN A 162 15.93 -5.38 -16.10
N SER A 163 15.09 -6.12 -15.36
CA SER A 163 15.43 -7.44 -14.83
C SER A 163 15.68 -8.36 -16.04
N ARG A 164 16.94 -8.66 -16.28
CA ARG A 164 17.37 -9.67 -17.25
C ARG A 164 16.89 -11.05 -16.85
#